data_AF-A0A379QW39-F1
#
_entry.id   AF-A0A379QW39-F1
#
_cell.length_a   1.000
_cell.length_b   1.000
_cell.length_c   1.000
_cell.angle_alpha   90.00
_cell.angle_beta   90.00
_cell.angle_gamma   90.00
#
_symmetry.space_group_name_H-M   'P 1'
#
loop_
_entity.id
_entity.type
_entity.pdbx_description
1 polymer ?
#
loop_
_entity_poly.entity_id
_entity_poly.type
_entity_poly.pdbx_seq_one_letter_code
_entity_poly.pdbx_strand_id
1 'polypeptide(L)' 'MDISAVIFATHRIRLLPDEGKIPWDEPAFSQRMLENHLSQDHDWASRRLTVIE' A
#
# COMPACT_ATOMS: atom_id res chain seq x y z
N MET A 1 9.67 1.70 -28.41
CA MET A 1 8.57 1.66 -27.43
C MET A 1 8.48 3.05 -26.82
N ASP A 2 7.36 3.75 -27.02
CA ASP A 2 7.16 5.13 -26.57
C ASP A 2 6.69 5.16 -25.11
N ILE A 3 7.26 6.05 -24.30
CA ILE A 3 6.94 6.15 -22.86
C ILE A 3 5.47 6.54 -22.66
N SER A 4 4.95 7.42 -23.52
CA SER A 4 3.56 7.86 -23.48
C SER A 4 2.61 6.67 -23.68
N ALA A 5 2.95 5.72 -24.56
CA ALA A 5 2.16 4.51 -24.76
C ALA A 5 2.03 3.66 -23.49
N VAL A 6 3.03 3.63 -22.60
CA VAL A 6 2.97 2.86 -21.33
C VAL A 6 2.10 3.58 -20.28
N ILE A 7 2.22 4.91 -20.22
CA ILE A 7 1.44 5.75 -19.29
C ILE A 7 -0.05 5.74 -19.65
N PHE A 8 -0.38 5.66 -20.94
CA PHE A 8 -1.77 5.65 -21.40
C PHE A 8 -2.35 4.23 -21.62
N ALA A 9 -1.53 3.19 -21.78
CA ALA A 9 -2.01 1.80 -21.89
C ALA A 9 -2.44 1.20 -20.54
N THR A 10 -2.05 1.83 -19.43
CA THR A 10 -2.59 1.51 -18.11
C THR A 10 -4.02 2.03 -18.03
N HIS A 11 -4.93 1.13 -18.39
CA HIS A 11 -6.37 1.22 -18.20
C HIS A 11 -6.70 2.05 -16.97
N ARG A 12 -7.55 3.07 -17.14
CA ARG A 12 -8.19 3.75 -16.02
C ARG A 12 -8.85 2.68 -15.16
N ILE A 13 -8.21 2.29 -14.05
CA ILE A 13 -8.82 1.46 -13.04
C ILE A 13 -10.00 2.26 -12.52
N ARG A 14 -11.21 1.84 -12.90
CA ARG A 14 -12.43 2.45 -12.43
C ARG A 14 -12.70 1.88 -11.05
N LEU A 15 -12.13 2.53 -10.04
CA LEU A 15 -12.43 2.24 -8.65
C LEU A 15 -13.93 2.48 -8.42
N LEU A 16 -14.58 1.56 -7.72
CA LEU A 16 -15.91 1.80 -7.15
C LEU A 16 -15.86 3.01 -6.19
N PRO A 17 -16.99 3.66 -5.90
CA PRO A 17 -17.03 4.85 -5.04
C PRO A 17 -16.31 4.66 -3.70
N ASP A 18 -16.36 3.46 -3.14
CA ASP A 18 -15.75 3.10 -1.84
C ASP A 18 -14.38 2.41 -1.97
N GLU A 19 -13.87 2.23 -3.19
CA GLU A 19 -12.50 1.74 -3.45
C GLU A 19 -11.50 2.91 -3.60
N GLY A 20 -12.00 4.15 -3.51
CA GLY A 20 -11.22 5.36 -3.64
C GLY A 20 -10.64 5.83 -2.30
N LYS A 21 -9.36 5.50 -2.07
CA LYS A 21 -8.52 5.94 -0.93
C LYS A 21 -8.71 5.14 0.35
N ILE A 22 -7.58 4.97 1.04
CA ILE A 22 -7.51 4.38 2.39
C ILE A 22 -8.20 5.36 3.37
N PRO A 23 -9.02 4.88 4.33
CA PRO A 23 -9.80 5.71 5.25
C PRO A 23 -8.93 6.29 6.37
N TRP A 24 -8.00 7.18 6.02
CA TRP A 24 -7.13 7.85 6.99
C TRP A 24 -7.86 8.81 7.93
N ASP A 25 -9.04 9.28 7.53
CA ASP A 25 -9.92 10.14 8.32
C ASP A 25 -10.69 9.37 9.42
N GLU A 26 -10.76 8.05 9.34
CA GLU A 26 -11.36 7.22 10.38
C GLU A 26 -10.39 7.08 11.59
N PRO A 27 -10.74 7.60 12.78
CA PRO A 27 -9.82 7.60 13.92
C PRO A 27 -9.39 6.20 14.36
N ALA A 28 -10.31 5.23 14.32
CA ALA A 28 -10.03 3.84 14.71
C ALA A 28 -9.09 3.14 13.71
N PHE A 29 -9.21 3.46 12.42
CA PHE A 29 -8.28 2.97 11.39
C PHE A 29 -6.87 3.51 11.62
N SER A 30 -6.76 4.83 11.80
CA SER A 30 -5.49 5.50 12.05
C SER A 30 -4.80 5.01 13.33
N GLN A 31 -5.56 4.76 14.39
CA GLN A 31 -5.03 4.18 15.63
C GLN A 31 -4.45 2.77 15.41
N ARG A 32 -5.21 1.87 14.75
CA ARG A 32 -4.73 0.51 14.43
C ARG A 32 -3.49 0.52 13.55
N MET A 33 -3.43 1.41 12.57
CA MET A 33 -2.25 1.58 11.72
C MET A 33 -1.06 2.10 12.52
N LEU A 34 -1.26 3.04 13.45
CA LEU A 34 -0.19 3.53 14.32
C LEU A 34 0.36 2.42 15.23
N GLU A 35 -0.50 1.65 15.88
CA GLU A 35 -0.11 0.50 16.71
C GLU A 35 0.71 -0.52 15.91
N ASN A 36 0.28 -0.82 14.68
CA ASN A 36 1.02 -1.68 13.77
C ASN A 36 2.42 -1.15 13.41
N HIS A 37 2.56 0.16 13.18
CA HIS A 37 3.86 0.77 12.84
C HIS A 37 4.80 0.92 14.04
N LEU A 38 4.23 1.08 15.24
CA LEU A 38 5.00 1.18 16.47
C LEU A 38 5.38 -0.19 17.04
N SER A 39 4.63 -1.23 16.69
CA SER A 39 5.01 -2.59 17.02
C SER A 39 6.43 -2.87 16.53
N GLN A 40 7.23 -3.56 17.32
CA GLN A 40 8.53 -4.08 16.91
C GLN A 40 8.43 -5.55 16.48
N ASP A 41 7.21 -6.10 16.46
CA ASP A 41 6.91 -7.43 15.94
C ASP A 41 7.00 -7.39 14.42
N HIS A 42 8.22 -7.36 13.87
CA HIS A 42 8.40 -7.28 12.44
C HIS A 42 9.24 -8.41 11.89
N ASP A 43 8.58 -9.18 11.03
CA ASP A 43 9.16 -9.63 9.77
C ASP A 43 8.22 -9.35 8.58
N TRP A 44 7.27 -8.41 8.72
CA TRP A 44 6.26 -8.10 7.68
C TRP A 44 6.81 -7.21 6.56
N ALA A 45 7.83 -6.40 6.86
CA ALA A 45 8.55 -5.57 5.88
C ALA A 45 9.77 -6.30 5.27
N SER A 46 10.17 -7.44 5.83
CA SER A 46 11.20 -8.29 5.23
C SER A 46 10.64 -8.92 3.96
N ARG A 47 11.36 -8.76 2.85
CA ARG A 47 11.14 -9.61 1.68
C ARG A 47 11.36 -11.07 2.10
N ARG A 48 10.72 -12.03 1.46
CA ARG A 48 10.98 -13.50 1.62
C ARG A 48 12.38 -13.91 1.12
N LEU A 49 13.37 -13.02 1.22
CA LEU A 49 14.75 -13.26 0.90
C LEU A 49 15.44 -13.74 2.17
N THR A 50 16.43 -14.60 1.99
CA THR A 50 17.26 -15.09 3.08
C THR A 50 17.96 -13.92 3.77
N VAL A 51 18.02 -13.96 5.11
CA VAL A 51 18.86 -13.06 5.91
C VAL A 51 20.31 -13.21 5.42
N ILE A 52 20.98 -12.09 5.16
CA ILE A 52 22.40 -12.05 4.80
C ILE A 52 23.20 -12.04 6.11
N GLU A 53 24.17 -12.96 6.23
CA GLU A 53 25.09 -13.06 7.39
C GLU A 53 26.17 -11.98 7.40
#